data_AF-A0A2V8II98-F1
#
_entry.id   AF-A0A2V8II98-F1
#
_cell.length_a   1.000
_cell.length_b   1.000
_cell.length_c   1.000
_cell.angle_alpha   90.00
_cell.angle_beta   90.00
_cell.angle_gamma   90.00
#
_symmetry.space_group_name_H-M   'P 1'
#
loop_
_entity.id
_entity.type
_entity.pdbx_description
1 polymer ?
#
loop_
_entity_poly.entity_id
_entity_poly.type
_entity_poly.pdbx_seq_one_letter_code
_entity_poly.pdbx_strand_id
1 'polypeptide(L)'
;VEDVAEGHWLAAKHGRIGERYILGERNMTLKDFLGLVAAKAGCAAPRMRLPYAVALAAGYTENFFCSMIGREPRIPLEGVRMAKHKMFVDGSRAIRELGFRPTGIEAAISRAVDWYIANGYVTRHPPSPSGRGQGEGLKIGIDLQPPPGAPASIKLPRPPLPVGEGRTVVSFAVRSEFAPWRRLRNFERVGDPAARVYSANGSGAGIDVVLTGVGGRNLAAMRQLLEEGTDIFIVSGLAGSLKREHAAGTVLVAKTIKRNNADKVIVSDDSLVKLAVQCGATPVDSFFTSDAVVASASEKLRLGATADAVEMESFHLMAEARRYGVPAVAIRAISDGVDENLPLDFNRTIDEDGEFAWLPALSQLVSSPSRLPRLVRFGFETSKSARNLAHFLDRYLKCLITQADSQLNSGRVEV
;
A
#
# COMPACT_ATOMS: atom_id res chain seq x y z
N VAL A 1 -10.26 -25.78 -17.28
CA VAL A 1 -11.26 -25.90 -16.19
C VAL A 1 -12.18 -27.09 -16.46
N GLU A 2 -12.51 -27.28 -17.73
CA GLU A 2 -13.28 -28.37 -18.32
C GLU A 2 -12.81 -29.76 -17.85
N ASP A 3 -11.52 -30.07 -17.98
CA ASP A 3 -10.97 -31.37 -17.58
C ASP A 3 -11.18 -31.66 -16.08
N VAL A 4 -11.06 -30.65 -15.23
CA VAL A 4 -11.27 -30.83 -13.78
C VAL A 4 -12.75 -31.08 -13.49
N ALA A 5 -13.66 -30.39 -14.18
CA ALA A 5 -15.09 -30.61 -14.07
C ALA A 5 -15.48 -32.03 -14.54
N GLU A 6 -14.91 -32.50 -15.65
CA GLU A 6 -15.07 -33.87 -16.13
C GLU A 6 -14.51 -34.86 -15.10
N GLY A 7 -13.33 -34.61 -14.53
CA GLY A 7 -12.75 -35.45 -13.50
C GLY A 7 -13.62 -35.56 -12.24
N HIS A 8 -14.26 -34.47 -11.80
CA HIS A 8 -15.23 -34.51 -10.71
C HIS A 8 -16.47 -35.33 -11.05
N TRP A 9 -16.99 -35.20 -12.27
CA TRP A 9 -18.12 -36.00 -12.74
C TRP A 9 -17.78 -37.50 -12.84
N LEU A 10 -16.57 -37.83 -13.32
CA LEU A 10 -16.07 -39.21 -13.37
C LEU A 10 -15.86 -39.79 -11.97
N ALA A 11 -15.37 -38.98 -11.02
CA ALA A 11 -15.26 -39.39 -9.63
C ALA A 11 -16.64 -39.67 -9.01
N ALA A 12 -17.67 -38.89 -9.35
CA ALA A 12 -19.02 -39.14 -8.88
C ALA A 12 -19.64 -40.43 -9.46
N LYS A 13 -19.30 -40.78 -10.71
CA LYS A 13 -19.83 -41.98 -11.39
C LYS A 13 -19.08 -43.26 -11.08
N HIS A 14 -17.76 -43.19 -11.04
CA HIS A 14 -16.88 -44.37 -11.02
C HIS A 14 -15.96 -44.41 -9.80
N GLY A 15 -15.94 -43.34 -9.01
CA GLY A 15 -15.10 -43.26 -7.81
C GLY A 15 -15.59 -44.17 -6.70
N ARG A 16 -14.67 -44.48 -5.79
CA ARG A 16 -14.93 -45.30 -4.59
C ARG A 16 -15.01 -44.41 -3.35
N ILE A 17 -15.96 -44.70 -2.48
CA ILE A 17 -16.11 -43.99 -1.20
C ILE A 17 -14.84 -44.19 -0.37
N GLY A 18 -14.33 -43.10 0.20
CA GLY A 18 -13.10 -43.08 1.00
C GLY A 18 -11.80 -42.89 0.21
N GLU A 19 -11.87 -42.91 -1.12
CA GLU A 19 -10.69 -42.78 -1.99
C GLU A 19 -10.48 -41.36 -2.51
N ARG A 20 -9.22 -41.06 -2.85
CA ARG A 20 -8.80 -39.75 -3.38
C ARG A 20 -8.12 -39.92 -4.73
N TYR A 21 -8.49 -39.06 -5.67
CA TYR A 21 -7.99 -39.06 -7.04
C TYR A 21 -7.36 -37.70 -7.34
N ILE A 22 -6.12 -37.72 -7.85
CA ILE A 22 -5.42 -36.50 -8.26
C ILE A 22 -5.66 -36.30 -9.76
N LEU A 23 -6.27 -35.17 -10.11
CA LEU A 23 -6.57 -34.80 -11.48
C LEU A 23 -5.42 -33.95 -12.02
N GLY A 24 -4.49 -34.59 -12.73
CA GLY A 24 -3.34 -33.93 -13.34
C GLY A 24 -2.84 -34.69 -14.56
N GLU A 25 -2.26 -33.96 -15.51
CA GLU A 25 -1.69 -34.54 -16.72
C GLU A 25 -0.24 -35.00 -16.46
N ARG A 26 0.71 -34.07 -16.35
CA ARG A 26 2.10 -34.37 -16.03
C ARG A 26 2.70 -33.44 -14.97
N ASN A 27 3.72 -33.95 -14.29
CA ASN A 27 4.54 -33.15 -13.38
C ASN A 27 5.51 -32.27 -14.17
N MET A 28 5.61 -30.99 -13.78
CA MET A 28 6.50 -30.01 -14.40
C MET A 28 7.19 -29.18 -13.33
N THR A 29 8.41 -28.70 -13.61
CA THR A 29 9.01 -27.67 -12.75
C THR A 29 8.44 -26.29 -13.11
N LEU A 30 8.51 -25.34 -12.18
CA LEU A 30 8.14 -23.94 -12.46
C LEU A 30 8.93 -23.36 -13.64
N LYS A 31 10.20 -23.76 -13.81
CA LYS A 31 11.03 -23.36 -14.95
C LYS A 31 10.44 -23.87 -16.28
N ASP A 32 10.05 -25.14 -16.33
CA ASP A 32 9.50 -25.74 -17.54
C ASP A 32 8.14 -25.11 -17.90
N PHE A 33 7.30 -24.87 -16.89
CA PHE A 33 6.03 -24.17 -17.05
C PHE A 33 6.23 -22.75 -17.60
N LEU A 34 7.09 -21.95 -16.97
CA LEU A 34 7.39 -20.58 -17.42
C LEU A 34 8.04 -20.58 -18.82
N GLY A 35 8.84 -21.59 -19.15
CA GLY A 35 9.38 -21.78 -20.49
C GLY A 35 8.30 -21.98 -21.55
N LEU A 36 7.30 -22.83 -21.27
CA LEU A 36 6.16 -23.04 -22.18
C LEU A 36 5.31 -21.77 -22.34
N VAL A 37 5.03 -21.08 -21.24
CA VAL A 37 4.28 -19.81 -21.27
C VAL A 37 5.04 -18.78 -22.12
N ALA A 38 6.34 -18.61 -21.90
CA ALA A 38 7.16 -17.64 -22.63
C ALA A 38 7.22 -17.97 -24.13
N ALA A 39 7.37 -19.24 -24.49
CA ALA A 39 7.36 -19.69 -25.87
C ALA A 39 6.02 -19.38 -26.56
N LYS A 40 4.88 -19.57 -25.87
CA LYS A 40 3.55 -19.26 -26.40
C LYS A 40 3.24 -17.76 -26.45
N ALA A 41 3.71 -17.00 -25.46
CA ALA A 41 3.53 -15.56 -25.39
C ALA A 41 4.47 -14.78 -26.33
N GLY A 42 5.50 -15.43 -26.89
CA GLY A 42 6.49 -14.79 -27.76
C GLY A 42 7.48 -13.92 -26.98
N CYS A 43 7.70 -14.20 -25.69
CA CYS A 43 8.58 -13.41 -24.83
C CYS A 43 9.79 -14.23 -24.32
N ALA A 44 10.77 -13.54 -23.74
CA ALA A 44 11.96 -14.19 -23.21
C ALA A 44 11.63 -14.93 -21.90
N ALA A 45 11.94 -16.22 -21.86
CA ALA A 45 11.83 -17.01 -20.63
C ALA A 45 12.83 -16.52 -19.57
N PRO A 46 12.49 -16.59 -18.27
CA PRO A 46 13.42 -16.23 -17.19
C PRO A 46 14.67 -17.12 -17.22
N ARG A 47 15.84 -16.48 -17.36
CA ARG A 47 17.12 -17.17 -17.56
C ARG A 47 17.86 -17.46 -16.25
N MET A 48 17.59 -16.67 -15.21
CA MET A 48 18.31 -16.76 -13.94
C MET A 48 17.53 -17.56 -12.91
N ARG A 49 18.20 -18.55 -12.30
CA ARG A 49 17.69 -19.25 -11.12
C ARG A 49 18.23 -18.56 -9.87
N LEU A 50 17.35 -18.01 -9.05
CA LEU A 50 17.75 -17.41 -7.79
C LEU A 50 18.35 -18.49 -6.86
N PRO A 51 19.57 -18.32 -6.33
CA PRO A 51 20.14 -19.28 -5.38
C PRO A 51 19.27 -19.39 -4.13
N TYR A 52 19.03 -20.62 -3.68
CA TYR A 52 18.14 -20.89 -2.53
C TYR A 52 18.55 -20.13 -1.26
N ALA A 53 19.85 -20.01 -0.98
CA ALA A 53 20.36 -19.26 0.15
C ALA A 53 19.96 -17.77 0.12
N VAL A 54 19.94 -17.16 -1.08
CA VAL A 54 19.52 -15.76 -1.26
C VAL A 54 18.02 -15.61 -1.01
N ALA A 55 17.21 -16.51 -1.55
CA ALA A 55 15.76 -16.53 -1.30
C ALA A 55 15.43 -16.74 0.18
N LEU A 56 16.16 -17.64 0.85
CA LEU A 56 15.99 -17.93 2.27
C LEU A 56 16.39 -16.75 3.15
N ALA A 57 17.52 -16.11 2.86
CA ALA A 57 17.95 -14.89 3.56
C ALA A 57 16.92 -13.76 3.39
N ALA A 58 16.40 -13.56 2.17
CA ALA A 58 15.34 -12.59 1.92
C ALA A 58 14.06 -12.91 2.72
N GLY A 59 13.64 -14.17 2.73
CA GLY A 59 12.48 -14.63 3.51
C GLY A 59 12.65 -14.44 5.01
N TYR A 60 13.83 -14.76 5.58
CA TYR A 60 14.10 -14.53 7.01
C TYR A 60 14.09 -13.04 7.36
N THR A 61 14.70 -12.24 6.50
CA THR A 61 14.78 -10.79 6.67
C THR A 61 13.38 -10.19 6.63
N GLU A 62 12.60 -10.50 5.60
CA GLU A 62 11.23 -9.99 5.46
C GLU A 62 10.32 -10.51 6.57
N ASN A 63 10.39 -11.79 6.95
CA ASN A 63 9.54 -12.33 8.01
C ASN A 63 9.89 -11.74 9.38
N PHE A 64 11.16 -11.46 9.66
CA PHE A 64 11.57 -10.74 10.86
C PHE A 64 11.01 -9.32 10.89
N PHE A 65 11.08 -8.59 9.77
CA PHE A 65 10.49 -7.25 9.67
C PHE A 65 8.95 -7.29 9.73
N CYS A 66 8.31 -8.26 9.08
CA CYS A 66 6.86 -8.38 9.00
C CYS A 66 6.24 -8.83 10.31
N SER A 67 6.85 -9.77 11.04
CA SER A 67 6.40 -10.18 12.38
C SER A 67 6.49 -9.05 13.40
N MET A 68 7.50 -8.18 13.25
CA MET A 68 7.70 -7.01 14.10
C MET A 68 6.74 -5.85 13.77
N ILE A 69 6.29 -5.75 12.52
CA ILE A 69 5.40 -4.68 12.01
C ILE A 69 3.92 -5.14 11.97
N GLY A 70 3.64 -6.42 12.26
CA GLY A 70 2.30 -7.02 12.19
C GLY A 70 1.75 -7.07 10.75
N ARG A 71 2.64 -7.32 9.79
CA ARG A 71 2.37 -7.44 8.35
C ARG A 71 2.52 -8.91 7.94
N GLU A 72 1.81 -9.34 6.88
CA GLU A 72 2.10 -10.63 6.26
C GLU A 72 3.29 -10.49 5.28
N PRO A 73 4.32 -11.37 5.40
CA PRO A 73 5.48 -11.34 4.51
C PRO A 73 5.07 -11.69 3.08
N ARG A 74 5.56 -10.92 2.08
CA ARG A 74 5.35 -11.23 0.66
C ARG A 74 6.16 -12.46 0.22
N ILE A 75 7.29 -12.72 0.87
CA ILE A 75 8.11 -13.92 0.75
C ILE A 75 7.88 -14.76 2.03
N PRO A 76 6.78 -15.54 2.11
CA PRO A 76 6.55 -16.40 3.26
C PRO A 76 7.69 -17.41 3.38
N LEU A 77 8.33 -17.44 4.55
CA LEU A 77 9.45 -18.35 4.85
C LEU A 77 9.13 -19.80 4.52
N GLU A 78 7.90 -20.24 4.84
CA GLU A 78 7.43 -21.58 4.53
C GLU A 78 7.31 -21.82 3.03
N GLY A 79 6.87 -20.82 2.24
CA GLY A 79 6.87 -20.90 0.79
C GLY A 79 8.28 -21.07 0.20
N VAL A 80 9.26 -20.33 0.74
CA VAL A 80 10.67 -20.48 0.32
C VAL A 80 11.21 -21.86 0.68
N ARG A 81 10.98 -22.33 1.91
CA ARG A 81 11.38 -23.67 2.36
C ARG A 81 10.78 -24.75 1.48
N MET A 82 9.49 -24.61 1.17
CA MET A 82 8.76 -25.52 0.29
C MET A 82 9.32 -25.54 -1.13
N ALA A 83 9.80 -24.40 -1.65
CA ALA A 83 10.34 -24.28 -3.00
C ALA A 83 11.60 -25.14 -3.26
N LYS A 84 12.26 -25.64 -2.20
CA LYS A 84 13.35 -26.63 -2.32
C LYS A 84 12.83 -27.99 -2.79
N HIS A 85 11.58 -28.32 -2.51
CA HIS A 85 10.99 -29.62 -2.75
C HIS A 85 10.19 -29.63 -4.06
N LYS A 86 10.32 -30.73 -4.82
CA LYS A 86 9.49 -30.96 -6.00
C LYS A 86 8.16 -31.57 -5.54
N MET A 87 7.09 -30.80 -5.63
CA MET A 87 5.73 -31.24 -5.29
C MET A 87 5.11 -32.05 -6.45
N PHE A 88 5.76 -33.16 -6.80
CA PHE A 88 5.27 -34.04 -7.86
C PHE A 88 4.26 -35.03 -7.31
N VAL A 89 3.19 -35.24 -8.06
CA VAL A 89 2.05 -36.07 -7.66
C VAL A 89 1.76 -37.15 -8.70
N ASP A 90 1.25 -38.30 -8.26
CA ASP A 90 0.85 -39.39 -9.14
C ASP A 90 -0.66 -39.35 -9.43
N GLY A 91 -1.02 -38.96 -10.65
CA GLY A 91 -2.39 -38.96 -11.15
C GLY A 91 -2.83 -40.28 -11.79
N SER A 92 -1.95 -41.30 -11.86
CA SER A 92 -2.19 -42.54 -12.61
C SER A 92 -3.44 -43.30 -12.15
N ARG A 93 -3.82 -43.14 -10.87
CA ARG A 93 -5.02 -43.71 -10.31
C ARG A 93 -6.31 -43.15 -10.93
N ALA A 94 -6.38 -41.84 -11.15
CA ALA A 94 -7.53 -41.21 -11.79
C ALA A 94 -7.71 -41.73 -13.23
N ILE A 95 -6.60 -41.95 -13.94
CA ILE A 95 -6.63 -42.50 -15.30
C ILE A 95 -7.15 -43.94 -15.29
N ARG A 96 -6.63 -44.80 -14.41
CA ARG A 96 -6.99 -46.23 -14.37
C ARG A 96 -8.41 -46.49 -13.85
N GLU A 97 -8.80 -45.82 -12.79
CA GLU A 97 -10.05 -46.14 -12.07
C GLU A 97 -11.24 -45.27 -12.53
N LEU A 98 -11.01 -44.00 -12.85
CA LEU A 98 -12.07 -43.09 -13.28
C LEU A 98 -12.19 -42.99 -14.80
N GLY A 99 -11.20 -43.48 -15.54
CA GLY A 99 -11.09 -43.27 -16.99
C GLY A 99 -10.72 -41.83 -17.36
N PHE A 100 -10.15 -41.06 -16.41
CA PHE A 100 -9.82 -39.65 -16.63
C PHE A 100 -8.76 -39.47 -17.72
N ARG A 101 -9.04 -38.63 -18.73
CA ARG A 101 -8.13 -38.33 -19.85
C ARG A 101 -7.93 -36.82 -19.95
N PRO A 102 -6.92 -36.26 -19.25
CA PRO A 102 -6.68 -34.82 -19.29
C PRO A 102 -6.24 -34.37 -20.68
N THR A 103 -6.61 -33.15 -21.06
CA THR A 103 -6.08 -32.49 -22.25
C THR A 103 -4.64 -32.04 -22.01
N GLY A 104 -3.83 -31.99 -23.08
CA GLY A 104 -2.42 -31.60 -22.98
C GLY A 104 -2.24 -30.20 -22.40
N ILE A 105 -1.33 -30.06 -21.43
CA ILE A 105 -1.09 -28.79 -20.73
C ILE A 105 -0.69 -27.65 -21.68
N GLU A 106 -0.03 -27.96 -22.79
CA GLU A 106 0.32 -26.99 -23.84
C GLU A 106 -0.91 -26.32 -24.46
N ALA A 107 -1.99 -27.08 -24.66
CA ALA A 107 -3.23 -26.55 -25.21
C ALA A 107 -3.92 -25.64 -24.18
N ALA A 108 -3.91 -26.03 -22.90
CA ALA A 108 -4.44 -25.21 -21.81
C ALA A 108 -3.65 -23.89 -21.66
N ILE A 109 -2.32 -23.95 -21.69
CA ILE A 109 -1.45 -22.77 -21.66
C ILE A 109 -1.71 -21.88 -22.88
N SER A 110 -1.84 -22.46 -24.08
CA SER A 110 -2.13 -21.68 -25.29
C SER A 110 -3.46 -20.93 -25.15
N ARG A 111 -4.54 -21.62 -24.77
CA ARG A 111 -5.85 -20.99 -24.57
C ARG A 111 -5.79 -19.87 -23.53
N ALA A 112 -5.07 -20.08 -22.43
CA ALA A 112 -4.90 -19.05 -21.42
C ALA A 112 -4.14 -17.84 -21.99
N VAL A 113 -2.97 -18.04 -22.58
CA VAL A 113 -2.16 -16.96 -23.17
C VAL A 113 -2.95 -16.18 -24.24
N ASP A 114 -3.65 -16.89 -25.13
CA ASP A 114 -4.46 -16.28 -26.18
C ASP A 114 -5.60 -15.44 -25.59
N TRP A 115 -6.25 -15.92 -24.52
CA TRP A 115 -7.25 -15.15 -23.79
C TRP A 115 -6.66 -13.89 -23.14
N TYR A 116 -5.49 -13.99 -22.49
CA TYR A 116 -4.83 -12.82 -21.88
C TYR A 116 -4.45 -11.75 -22.92
N ILE A 117 -4.00 -12.17 -24.10
CA ILE A 117 -3.68 -11.27 -25.20
C ILE A 117 -4.96 -10.64 -25.79
N ALA A 118 -6.00 -11.45 -26.03
CA ALA A 118 -7.26 -10.99 -26.60
C ALA A 118 -7.96 -9.94 -25.72
N ASN A 119 -7.77 -10.00 -24.40
CA ASN A 119 -8.33 -9.07 -23.44
C ASN A 119 -7.40 -7.90 -23.07
N GLY A 120 -6.27 -7.75 -23.77
CA GLY A 120 -5.38 -6.60 -23.62
C GLY A 120 -4.49 -6.60 -22.37
N TYR A 121 -4.43 -7.70 -21.62
CA TYR A 121 -3.58 -7.82 -20.43
C TYR A 121 -2.10 -8.00 -20.77
N VAL A 122 -1.79 -8.46 -21.98
CA VAL A 122 -0.42 -8.70 -22.45
C VAL A 122 -0.28 -8.25 -23.90
N THR A 123 0.63 -7.32 -24.17
CA THR A 123 1.01 -6.94 -25.54
C THR A 123 2.09 -7.90 -26.06
N ARG A 124 1.87 -8.56 -27.22
CA ARG A 124 2.93 -9.31 -27.90
C ARG A 124 4.01 -8.34 -28.38
N HIS A 125 5.23 -8.45 -27.86
CA HIS A 125 6.38 -7.80 -28.48
C HIS A 125 6.79 -8.58 -29.75
N PRO A 126 7.06 -7.90 -30.88
CA PRO A 126 7.62 -8.58 -32.04
C PRO A 126 9.02 -9.12 -31.72
N PRO A 127 9.42 -10.29 -32.28
CA PRO A 127 10.76 -10.81 -32.09
C PRO A 127 11.78 -9.84 -32.70
N SER A 128 12.69 -9.32 -31.87
CA SER A 128 13.77 -8.43 -32.32
C SER A 128 14.75 -9.19 -33.24
N PRO A 129 15.04 -8.71 -34.46
CA PRO A 129 16.03 -9.32 -35.33
C PRO A 129 17.41 -8.71 -35.05
N SER A 130 18.16 -9.25 -34.09
CA SER A 130 19.64 -9.27 -34.09
C SER A 130 20.20 -9.84 -32.80
N GLY A 131 21.20 -10.71 -32.94
CA GLY A 131 22.00 -11.22 -31.85
C GLY A 131 23.02 -10.17 -31.36
N ARG A 132 23.32 -10.25 -30.05
CA ARG A 132 24.31 -9.53 -29.23
C ARG A 132 23.81 -8.28 -28.50
N GLY A 133 23.89 -8.35 -27.17
CA GLY A 133 24.27 -7.21 -26.33
C GLY A 133 23.21 -6.73 -25.34
N GLN A 134 23.52 -6.90 -24.06
CA GLN A 134 23.04 -6.15 -22.89
C GLN A 134 21.63 -6.46 -22.37
N GLY A 135 21.61 -6.97 -21.14
CA GLY A 135 20.40 -7.29 -20.41
C GLY A 135 19.69 -6.04 -19.93
N GLU A 136 18.73 -5.58 -20.71
CA GLU A 136 17.60 -4.86 -20.14
C GLU A 136 16.79 -5.85 -19.31
N GLY A 137 16.75 -5.60 -18.00
CA GLY A 137 15.98 -6.37 -17.05
C GLY A 137 14.53 -6.44 -17.51
N LEU A 138 14.03 -7.67 -17.61
CA LEU A 138 12.65 -8.02 -17.86
C LEU A 138 11.72 -7.21 -16.94
N LYS A 139 11.12 -6.13 -17.44
CA LYS A 139 9.97 -5.47 -16.81
C LYS A 139 8.79 -6.44 -16.93
N ILE A 140 8.63 -7.32 -15.95
CA ILE A 140 7.37 -8.04 -15.79
C ILE A 140 6.41 -7.08 -15.07
N GLY A 141 5.87 -6.11 -15.80
CA GLY A 141 4.67 -5.41 -15.37
C GLY A 141 3.50 -6.35 -15.63
N ILE A 142 3.13 -7.15 -14.63
CA ILE A 142 1.83 -7.85 -14.68
C ILE A 142 0.81 -6.85 -14.13
N ASP A 143 0.38 -5.93 -14.97
CA ASP A 143 -0.85 -5.16 -14.69
C ASP A 143 -2.03 -6.12 -14.95
N LEU A 144 -2.30 -6.99 -13.97
CA LEU A 144 -3.48 -7.85 -13.98
C LEU A 144 -4.70 -6.97 -13.75
N GLN A 145 -5.16 -6.30 -14.80
CA GLN A 145 -6.51 -5.77 -14.80
C GLN A 145 -7.49 -6.97 -14.65
N PRO A 146 -8.56 -6.85 -13.84
CA PRO A 146 -9.52 -7.95 -13.66
C PRO A 146 -10.26 -8.28 -14.98
N PRO A 147 -10.72 -9.54 -15.18
CA PRO A 147 -11.41 -10.01 -16.39
C PRO A 147 -12.52 -9.06 -16.83
N PRO A 148 -12.68 -8.75 -18.14
CA PRO A 148 -13.80 -7.93 -18.59
C PRO A 148 -15.05 -8.81 -18.49
N GLY A 149 -16.01 -8.41 -17.66
CA GLY A 149 -17.22 -9.20 -17.39
C GLY A 149 -17.13 -10.15 -16.19
N ALA A 150 -16.10 -10.04 -15.32
CA ALA A 150 -16.35 -10.35 -13.92
C ALA A 150 -17.58 -9.51 -13.51
N PRO A 151 -18.63 -10.08 -12.87
CA PRO A 151 -19.77 -9.28 -12.46
C PRO A 151 -19.20 -8.12 -11.68
N ALA A 152 -19.38 -6.90 -12.20
CA ALA A 152 -19.14 -5.70 -11.43
C ALA A 152 -19.86 -6.00 -10.12
N SER A 153 -19.10 -6.06 -9.02
CA SER A 153 -19.70 -6.04 -7.70
C SER A 153 -20.76 -4.96 -7.80
N ILE A 154 -22.03 -5.36 -7.70
CA ILE A 154 -23.17 -4.47 -7.92
C ILE A 154 -22.84 -3.28 -7.05
N LYS A 155 -22.44 -2.17 -7.68
CA LYS A 155 -22.21 -0.91 -6.99
C LYS A 155 -23.61 -0.48 -6.64
N LEU A 156 -24.10 -0.97 -5.51
CA LEU A 156 -25.21 -0.34 -4.85
C LEU A 156 -24.76 1.12 -4.69
N PRO A 157 -25.44 2.09 -5.32
CA PRO A 157 -25.23 3.47 -4.94
C PRO A 157 -25.43 3.50 -3.43
N ARG A 158 -24.40 3.96 -2.69
CA ARG A 158 -24.61 4.26 -1.28
C ARG A 158 -25.78 5.24 -1.22
N PRO A 159 -26.79 5.00 -0.35
CA PRO A 159 -27.83 5.99 -0.19
C PRO A 159 -27.16 7.34 0.13
N PRO A 160 -27.65 8.46 -0.43
CA PRO A 160 -27.18 9.77 -0.02
C PRO A 160 -27.22 9.83 1.50
N LEU A 161 -26.08 10.15 2.12
CA LEU A 161 -25.98 10.25 3.56
C LEU A 161 -27.02 11.28 4.04
N PRO A 162 -27.75 11.00 5.13
CA PRO A 162 -28.68 11.96 5.68
C PRO A 162 -27.92 13.26 5.99
N VAL A 163 -28.46 14.37 5.48
CA VAL A 163 -27.96 15.72 5.74
C VAL A 163 -27.96 15.94 7.26
N GLY A 164 -26.77 16.08 7.87
CA GLY A 164 -26.64 16.39 9.30
C GLY A 164 -25.64 15.55 10.12
N GLU A 165 -25.01 14.51 9.56
CA GLU A 165 -23.90 13.78 10.21
C GLU A 165 -22.59 14.11 9.48
N GLY A 166 -21.73 14.95 10.09
CA GLY A 166 -20.53 15.46 9.41
C GLY A 166 -19.55 14.37 8.94
N ARG A 167 -19.01 14.50 7.74
CA ARG A 167 -18.03 13.59 7.14
C ARG A 167 -16.61 14.13 7.33
N THR A 168 -15.78 13.35 8.02
CA THR A 168 -14.35 13.66 8.18
C THR A 168 -13.52 12.72 7.33
N VAL A 169 -12.64 13.28 6.50
CA VAL A 169 -11.70 12.51 5.68
C VAL A 169 -10.28 12.69 6.22
N VAL A 170 -9.57 11.59 6.43
CA VAL A 170 -8.17 11.58 6.87
C VAL A 170 -7.29 11.00 5.78
N SER A 171 -6.25 11.72 5.34
CA SER A 171 -5.30 11.19 4.38
C SER A 171 -4.09 10.54 5.06
N PHE A 172 -3.56 9.48 4.47
CA PHE A 172 -2.21 8.97 4.74
C PHE A 172 -1.47 8.79 3.41
N ALA A 173 -0.14 8.92 3.42
CA ALA A 173 0.63 8.69 2.21
C ALA A 173 0.67 7.19 1.89
N VAL A 174 0.95 6.35 2.89
CA VAL A 174 1.17 4.90 2.70
C VAL A 174 0.40 4.04 3.70
N ARG A 175 0.14 2.79 3.31
CA ARG A 175 -0.58 1.82 4.17
C ARG A 175 0.08 1.62 5.53
N SER A 176 1.40 1.68 5.62
CA SER A 176 2.13 1.47 6.88
C SER A 176 1.90 2.58 7.91
N GLU A 177 1.67 3.82 7.48
CA GLU A 177 1.33 4.93 8.38
C GLU A 177 -0.08 4.76 8.96
N PHE A 178 -1.02 4.29 8.13
CA PHE A 178 -2.40 4.04 8.52
C PHE A 178 -2.56 2.75 9.35
N ALA A 179 -1.71 1.74 9.14
CA ALA A 179 -1.88 0.40 9.71
C ALA A 179 -2.09 0.37 11.24
N PRO A 180 -1.36 1.14 12.08
CA PRO A 180 -1.64 1.19 13.51
C PRO A 180 -3.04 1.68 13.84
N TRP A 181 -3.52 2.71 13.14
CA TRP A 181 -4.86 3.27 13.37
C TRP A 181 -5.96 2.34 12.86
N ARG A 182 -5.70 1.65 11.75
CA ARG A 182 -6.55 0.58 11.22
C ARG A 182 -6.75 -0.59 12.19
N ARG A 183 -5.83 -0.82 13.14
CA ARG A 183 -5.99 -1.85 14.18
C ARG A 183 -6.78 -1.36 15.39
N LEU A 184 -6.82 -0.04 15.62
CA LEU A 184 -7.57 0.56 16.73
C LEU A 184 -9.07 0.68 16.45
N ARG A 185 -9.45 0.73 15.17
CA ARG A 185 -10.85 0.83 14.71
C ARG A 185 -11.13 -0.16 13.60
N ASN A 186 -12.38 -0.62 13.50
CA ASN A 186 -12.78 -1.54 12.43
C ASN A 186 -13.02 -0.78 11.12
N PHE A 187 -11.93 -0.48 10.40
CA PHE A 187 -11.99 0.11 9.08
C PHE A 187 -12.17 -0.95 8.00
N GLU A 188 -13.17 -0.77 7.16
CA GLU A 188 -13.46 -1.62 6.01
C GLU A 188 -13.04 -0.92 4.73
N ARG A 189 -12.47 -1.67 3.78
CA ARG A 189 -12.09 -1.11 2.48
C ARG A 189 -13.35 -0.87 1.66
N VAL A 190 -13.46 0.32 1.07
CA VAL A 190 -14.62 0.72 0.27
C VAL A 190 -14.31 0.57 -1.22
N GLY A 191 -15.07 -0.26 -1.93
CA GLY A 191 -14.92 -0.47 -3.38
C GLY A 191 -14.02 -1.65 -3.76
N ASP A 192 -13.32 -1.52 -4.89
CA ASP A 192 -12.48 -2.57 -5.50
C ASP A 192 -11.32 -3.05 -4.60
N PRO A 193 -10.80 -4.29 -4.73
CA PRO A 193 -9.43 -4.69 -4.35
C PRO A 193 -8.33 -3.61 -4.34
N ALA A 194 -8.26 -2.78 -5.40
CA ALA A 194 -7.29 -1.69 -5.54
C ALA A 194 -7.67 -0.40 -4.80
N ALA A 195 -8.84 -0.36 -4.16
CA ALA A 195 -9.36 0.83 -3.53
C ALA A 195 -8.41 1.37 -2.45
N ARG A 196 -8.17 2.68 -2.56
CA ARG A 196 -7.34 3.46 -1.65
C ARG A 196 -8.17 4.16 -0.56
N VAL A 197 -9.44 3.75 -0.40
CA VAL A 197 -10.38 4.34 0.56
C VAL A 197 -10.83 3.30 1.58
N TYR A 198 -10.88 3.69 2.84
CA TYR A 198 -11.37 2.90 3.96
C TYR A 198 -12.38 3.70 4.77
N SER A 199 -13.43 3.06 5.25
CA SER A 199 -14.48 3.68 6.06
C SER A 199 -14.59 2.94 7.39
N ALA A 200 -14.79 3.67 8.50
CA ALA A 200 -15.14 3.05 9.76
C ALA A 200 -16.67 2.86 9.85
N ASN A 201 -17.15 1.68 10.28
CA ASN A 201 -18.57 1.44 10.55
C ASN A 201 -18.91 1.86 12.00
N GLY A 202 -19.93 2.72 12.19
CA GLY A 202 -20.43 3.14 13.50
C GLY A 202 -21.37 4.36 13.43
N SER A 203 -22.27 4.48 14.39
CA SER A 203 -23.24 5.58 14.55
C SER A 203 -22.55 6.88 15.00
N GLY A 204 -22.49 7.88 14.11
CA GLY A 204 -21.88 9.19 14.36
C GLY A 204 -20.75 9.49 13.38
N ALA A 205 -20.85 10.63 12.68
CA ALA A 205 -19.90 11.24 11.75
C ALA A 205 -19.10 10.26 10.85
N GLY A 206 -19.38 10.23 9.54
CA GLY A 206 -18.68 9.34 8.61
C GLY A 206 -17.17 9.61 8.59
N ILE A 207 -16.36 8.65 9.05
CA ILE A 207 -14.89 8.73 8.98
C ILE A 207 -14.40 7.89 7.81
N ASP A 208 -13.87 8.58 6.79
CA ASP A 208 -13.19 7.98 5.66
C ASP A 208 -11.68 8.23 5.74
N VAL A 209 -10.91 7.26 5.27
CA VAL A 209 -9.45 7.33 5.15
C VAL A 209 -9.08 7.14 3.70
N VAL A 210 -8.25 8.04 3.16
CA VAL A 210 -7.73 7.97 1.79
C VAL A 210 -6.22 7.81 1.77
N LEU A 211 -5.72 6.88 0.96
CA LEU A 211 -4.29 6.68 0.71
C LEU A 211 -3.86 7.41 -0.55
N THR A 212 -3.03 8.44 -0.42
CA THR A 212 -2.66 9.34 -1.52
C THR A 212 -1.39 8.92 -2.26
N GLY A 213 -0.63 7.99 -1.70
CA GLY A 213 0.73 7.66 -2.16
C GLY A 213 1.74 8.74 -1.77
N VAL A 214 3.02 8.35 -1.71
CA VAL A 214 4.13 9.28 -1.44
C VAL A 214 4.20 10.37 -2.52
N GLY A 215 4.34 11.62 -2.09
CA GLY A 215 4.35 12.79 -2.95
C GLY A 215 2.97 13.23 -3.46
N GLY A 216 1.87 12.68 -2.93
CA GLY A 216 0.51 13.08 -3.32
C GLY A 216 0.15 12.74 -4.77
N ARG A 217 0.76 11.67 -5.31
CA ARG A 217 0.63 11.30 -6.73
C ARG A 217 -0.77 10.79 -7.10
N ASN A 218 -1.56 10.34 -6.14
CA ASN A 218 -2.89 9.81 -6.39
C ASN A 218 -3.97 10.61 -5.64
N LEU A 219 -4.49 11.64 -6.32
CA LEU A 219 -5.55 12.51 -5.80
C LEU A 219 -6.95 12.12 -6.27
N ALA A 220 -7.09 11.14 -7.17
CA ALA A 220 -8.39 10.80 -7.76
C ALA A 220 -9.41 10.37 -6.70
N ALA A 221 -9.01 9.46 -5.81
CA ALA A 221 -9.86 9.01 -4.71
C ALA A 221 -10.18 10.14 -3.70
N MET A 222 -9.20 11.03 -3.45
CA MET A 222 -9.41 12.17 -2.57
C MET A 222 -10.43 13.15 -3.17
N ARG A 223 -10.29 13.51 -4.45
CA ARG A 223 -11.22 14.42 -5.16
C ARG A 223 -12.64 13.90 -5.10
N GLN A 224 -12.82 12.60 -5.34
CA GLN A 224 -14.13 11.98 -5.25
C GLN A 224 -14.76 12.18 -3.86
N LEU A 225 -14.01 11.96 -2.78
CA LEU A 225 -14.52 12.15 -1.41
C LEU A 225 -14.87 13.62 -1.13
N LEU A 226 -14.06 14.55 -1.62
CA LEU A 226 -14.32 15.99 -1.47
C LEU A 226 -15.58 16.42 -2.25
N GLU A 227 -15.77 15.90 -3.46
CA GLU A 227 -16.95 16.17 -4.32
C GLU A 227 -18.25 15.60 -3.75
N GLU A 228 -18.18 14.40 -3.15
CA GLU A 228 -19.32 13.76 -2.49
C GLU A 228 -19.75 14.46 -1.19
N GLY A 229 -18.99 15.45 -0.72
CA GLY A 229 -19.25 16.21 0.51
C GLY A 229 -18.35 15.75 1.64
N THR A 230 -17.34 16.56 1.96
CA THR A 230 -16.44 16.41 3.11
C THR A 230 -16.49 17.69 3.94
N ASP A 231 -16.74 17.58 5.24
CA ASP A 231 -16.81 18.73 6.14
C ASP A 231 -15.45 19.11 6.71
N ILE A 232 -14.59 18.11 6.98
CA ILE A 232 -13.26 18.31 7.56
C ILE A 232 -12.26 17.39 6.88
N PHE A 233 -11.09 17.94 6.52
CA PHE A 233 -9.99 17.19 5.93
C PHE A 233 -8.74 17.22 6.82
N ILE A 234 -8.29 16.05 7.27
CA ILE A 234 -7.11 15.91 8.11
C ILE A 234 -5.98 15.32 7.28
N VAL A 235 -4.92 16.11 7.05
CA VAL A 235 -3.71 15.63 6.40
C VAL A 235 -2.78 15.03 7.42
N SER A 236 -2.72 13.70 7.46
CA SER A 236 -1.95 12.93 8.44
C SER A 236 -0.79 12.15 7.79
N GLY A 237 0.27 11.92 8.55
CA GLY A 237 1.41 11.10 8.12
C GLY A 237 2.64 11.29 8.99
N LEU A 238 3.78 10.79 8.49
CA LEU A 238 5.07 11.00 9.14
C LEU A 238 5.80 12.21 8.54
N ALA A 239 6.78 12.73 9.30
CA ALA A 239 7.66 13.81 8.88
C ALA A 239 9.04 13.70 9.54
N GLY A 240 10.07 14.21 8.86
CA GLY A 240 11.40 14.40 9.46
C GLY A 240 11.45 15.71 10.25
N SER A 241 12.12 15.71 11.40
CA SER A 241 12.30 16.93 12.18
C SER A 241 13.37 17.85 11.58
N LEU A 242 13.09 19.15 11.56
CA LEU A 242 14.05 20.20 11.17
C LEU A 242 14.60 20.98 12.37
N LYS A 243 14.10 20.72 13.59
CA LYS A 243 14.50 21.38 14.83
C LYS A 243 14.78 20.37 15.94
N ARG A 244 15.81 20.63 16.75
CA ARG A 244 16.24 19.71 17.84
C ARG A 244 15.17 19.50 18.91
N GLU A 245 14.27 20.46 19.08
CA GLU A 245 13.18 20.39 20.06
C GLU A 245 12.07 19.38 19.72
N HIS A 246 12.00 18.91 18.47
CA HIS A 246 11.00 17.93 18.05
C HIS A 246 11.63 16.54 17.92
N ALA A 247 11.50 15.73 18.98
CA ALA A 247 12.00 14.37 19.03
C ALA A 247 11.11 13.37 18.29
N ALA A 248 11.68 12.24 17.87
CA ALA A 248 10.94 11.14 17.25
C ALA A 248 9.77 10.66 18.13
N GLY A 249 8.60 10.51 17.51
CA GLY A 249 7.34 10.14 18.16
C GLY A 249 6.50 11.32 18.63
N THR A 250 7.01 12.55 18.57
CA THR A 250 6.22 13.76 18.84
C THR A 250 5.19 13.96 17.74
N VAL A 251 3.93 14.23 18.09
CA VAL A 251 2.87 14.59 17.14
C VAL A 251 2.79 16.10 17.05
N LEU A 252 3.00 16.63 15.86
CA LEU A 252 2.98 18.06 15.55
C LEU A 252 1.72 18.43 14.80
N VAL A 253 1.24 19.65 15.03
CA VAL A 253 0.21 20.31 14.20
C VAL A 253 0.75 21.64 13.69
N ALA A 254 0.68 21.87 12.38
CA ALA A 254 1.24 23.07 11.76
C ALA A 254 0.18 24.13 11.49
N LYS A 255 0.49 25.38 11.83
CA LYS A 255 -0.33 26.54 11.45
C LYS A 255 -0.28 26.78 9.94
N THR A 256 0.90 26.62 9.34
CA THR A 256 1.10 26.84 7.90
C THR A 256 1.89 25.71 7.24
N ILE A 257 1.70 25.53 5.94
CA ILE A 257 2.42 24.58 5.12
C ILE A 257 3.05 25.34 3.96
N LYS A 258 4.36 25.22 3.83
CA LYS A 258 5.17 25.86 2.81
C LYS A 258 5.63 24.84 1.77
N ARG A 259 5.84 25.29 0.54
CA ARG A 259 6.51 24.52 -0.52
C ARG A 259 7.59 25.39 -1.17
N ASN A 260 8.47 24.77 -1.95
CA ASN A 260 9.54 25.40 -2.73
C ASN A 260 9.27 26.86 -3.13
N ASN A 261 10.30 27.69 -2.92
CA ASN A 261 10.34 29.13 -3.17
C ASN A 261 9.56 30.04 -2.21
N ALA A 262 9.20 29.61 -0.99
CA ALA A 262 8.68 30.40 0.15
C ALA A 262 7.44 31.30 -0.06
N ASP A 263 7.06 31.64 -1.29
CA ASP A 263 5.99 32.55 -1.65
C ASP A 263 4.61 31.88 -1.56
N LYS A 264 4.57 30.55 -1.57
CA LYS A 264 3.33 29.78 -1.52
C LYS A 264 3.16 29.17 -0.15
N VAL A 265 2.17 29.67 0.57
CA VAL A 265 1.80 29.24 1.93
C VAL A 265 0.34 28.84 1.93
N ILE A 266 0.05 27.71 2.59
CA ILE A 266 -1.32 27.28 2.90
C ILE A 266 -1.48 27.28 4.41
N VAL A 267 -2.64 27.69 4.89
CA VAL A 267 -2.93 27.85 6.31
C VAL A 267 -3.86 26.72 6.72
N SER A 268 -3.56 26.08 7.85
CA SER A 268 -4.49 25.15 8.50
C SER A 268 -5.63 25.92 9.15
N ASP A 269 -6.80 25.32 9.23
CA ASP A 269 -7.93 25.91 9.95
C ASP A 269 -7.58 26.11 11.43
N ASP A 270 -7.77 27.33 11.95
CA ASP A 270 -7.35 27.71 13.30
C ASP A 270 -8.14 26.96 14.39
N SER A 271 -9.41 26.67 14.15
CA SER A 271 -10.24 25.91 15.10
C SER A 271 -9.76 24.46 15.20
N LEU A 272 -9.40 23.86 14.06
CA LEU A 272 -8.86 22.50 14.00
C LEU A 272 -7.47 22.42 14.66
N VAL A 273 -6.61 23.43 14.47
CA VAL A 273 -5.30 23.53 15.13
C VAL A 273 -5.47 23.63 16.65
N LYS A 274 -6.34 24.52 17.14
CA LYS A 274 -6.61 24.68 18.57
C LYS A 274 -7.09 23.38 19.20
N LEU A 275 -8.01 22.68 18.53
CA LEU A 275 -8.49 21.39 19.00
C LEU A 275 -7.38 20.33 19.01
N ALA A 276 -6.52 20.31 17.99
CA ALA A 276 -5.40 19.36 17.95
C ALA A 276 -4.43 19.58 19.12
N VAL A 277 -4.16 20.84 19.48
CA VAL A 277 -3.36 21.20 20.66
C VAL A 277 -4.03 20.72 21.94
N GLN A 278 -5.34 20.92 22.11
CA GLN A 278 -6.10 20.40 23.25
C GLN A 278 -6.02 18.87 23.37
N CYS A 279 -5.92 18.15 22.24
CA CYS A 279 -5.76 16.69 22.19
C CYS A 279 -4.30 16.21 22.38
N GLY A 280 -3.36 17.14 22.60
CA GLY A 280 -1.96 16.87 22.92
C GLY A 280 -0.99 16.91 21.74
N ALA A 281 -1.34 17.55 20.62
CA ALA A 281 -0.36 17.85 19.58
C ALA A 281 0.48 19.07 19.96
N THR A 282 1.76 19.05 19.61
CA THR A 282 2.65 20.21 19.75
C THR A 282 2.42 21.17 18.57
N PRO A 283 2.02 22.43 18.82
CA PRO A 283 1.84 23.40 17.74
C PRO A 283 3.18 23.86 17.19
N VAL A 284 3.28 23.97 15.87
CA VAL A 284 4.45 24.51 15.17
C VAL A 284 4.04 25.55 14.13
N ASP A 285 4.96 26.42 13.74
CA ASP A 285 4.64 27.51 12.82
C ASP A 285 4.48 27.00 11.39
N SER A 286 5.37 26.11 10.94
CA SER A 286 5.26 25.59 9.57
C SER A 286 5.80 24.18 9.34
N PHE A 287 5.11 23.45 8.49
CA PHE A 287 5.69 22.31 7.76
C PHE A 287 6.25 22.76 6.41
N PHE A 288 7.23 22.03 5.90
CA PHE A 288 7.78 22.18 4.56
C PHE A 288 7.53 20.92 3.73
N THR A 289 6.84 21.09 2.61
CA THR A 289 6.64 20.03 1.61
C THR A 289 7.79 20.08 0.60
N SER A 290 8.64 19.06 0.64
CA SER A 290 9.74 18.83 -0.28
C SER A 290 9.31 17.93 -1.44
N ASP A 291 9.91 18.14 -2.62
CA ASP A 291 9.68 17.26 -3.78
C ASP A 291 10.46 15.92 -3.67
N ALA A 292 11.42 15.83 -2.74
CA ALA A 292 12.25 14.65 -2.50
C ALA A 292 12.49 14.40 -1.00
N VAL A 293 12.85 13.17 -0.65
CA VAL A 293 13.18 12.80 0.74
C VAL A 293 14.46 13.52 1.17
N VAL A 294 14.35 14.32 2.23
CA VAL A 294 15.48 15.01 2.88
C VAL A 294 16.20 14.04 3.81
N ALA A 295 17.28 13.43 3.30
CA ALA A 295 17.95 12.33 3.99
C ALA A 295 19.09 12.78 4.93
N SER A 296 19.72 13.92 4.67
CA SER A 296 20.95 14.32 5.37
C SER A 296 20.68 15.31 6.52
N ALA A 297 21.37 15.12 7.64
CA ALA A 297 21.28 15.99 8.81
C ALA A 297 21.66 17.44 8.46
N SER A 298 22.67 17.64 7.61
CA SER A 298 23.09 18.97 7.17
C SER A 298 22.03 19.70 6.36
N GLU A 299 21.27 18.98 5.51
CA GLU A 299 20.16 19.55 4.76
C GLU A 299 18.97 19.88 5.65
N LYS A 300 18.63 18.99 6.61
CA LYS A 300 17.59 19.27 7.62
C LYS A 300 17.92 20.51 8.44
N LEU A 301 19.17 20.65 8.90
CA LEU A 301 19.62 21.82 9.63
C LEU A 301 19.48 23.12 8.82
N ARG A 302 19.78 23.09 7.51
CA ARG A 302 19.56 24.25 6.63
C ARG A 302 18.07 24.58 6.48
N LEU A 303 17.22 23.58 6.28
CA LEU A 303 15.78 23.77 6.16
C LEU A 303 15.11 24.21 7.47
N GLY A 304 15.74 23.96 8.63
CA GLY A 304 15.29 24.42 9.94
C GLY A 304 15.18 25.93 10.10
N ALA A 305 15.83 26.70 9.22
CA ALA A 305 15.62 28.16 9.14
C ALA A 305 14.25 28.54 8.55
N THR A 306 13.62 27.63 7.81
CA THR A 306 12.39 27.89 7.04
C THR A 306 11.15 27.26 7.68
N ALA A 307 11.30 26.11 8.33
CA ALA A 307 10.19 25.31 8.87
C ALA A 307 10.62 24.40 10.03
N ASP A 308 9.62 23.79 10.68
CA ASP A 308 9.78 22.96 11.88
C ASP A 308 9.91 21.46 11.56
N ALA A 309 9.26 21.01 10.47
CA ALA A 309 9.33 19.64 9.99
C ALA A 309 9.22 19.58 8.45
N VAL A 310 9.74 18.50 7.86
CA VAL A 310 9.73 18.25 6.41
C VAL A 310 9.01 16.95 6.05
N GLU A 311 8.21 16.99 5.00
CA GLU A 311 7.45 15.87 4.44
C GLU A 311 7.22 16.09 2.94
N MET A 312 6.38 15.28 2.28
CA MET A 312 6.29 15.28 0.81
C MET A 312 4.89 15.54 0.23
N GLU A 313 3.84 15.73 1.04
CA GLU A 313 2.46 15.76 0.53
C GLU A 313 1.59 16.92 1.02
N SER A 314 1.87 17.50 2.20
CA SER A 314 0.89 18.29 2.94
C SER A 314 0.45 19.52 2.16
N PHE A 315 1.38 20.20 1.50
CA PHE A 315 1.04 21.37 0.68
C PHE A 315 0.07 21.00 -0.44
N HIS A 316 0.31 19.88 -1.11
CA HIS A 316 -0.50 19.44 -2.24
C HIS A 316 -1.91 19.05 -1.81
N LEU A 317 -2.01 18.29 -0.73
CA LEU A 317 -3.30 17.82 -0.21
C LEU A 317 -4.12 18.99 0.37
N MET A 318 -3.49 19.86 1.15
CA MET A 318 -4.15 21.06 1.67
C MET A 318 -4.58 22.02 0.55
N ALA A 319 -3.78 22.16 -0.52
CA ALA A 319 -4.14 22.98 -1.67
C ALA A 319 -5.39 22.47 -2.37
N GLU A 320 -5.49 21.14 -2.50
CA GLU A 320 -6.62 20.51 -3.15
C GLU A 320 -7.88 20.64 -2.29
N ALA A 321 -7.82 20.35 -0.99
CA ALA A 321 -8.96 20.54 -0.08
C ALA A 321 -9.50 21.98 -0.10
N ARG A 322 -8.60 22.98 -0.14
CA ARG A 322 -8.97 24.40 -0.24
C ARG A 322 -9.74 24.74 -1.51
N ARG A 323 -9.48 24.06 -2.64
CA ARG A 323 -10.22 24.29 -3.90
C ARG A 323 -11.69 23.89 -3.79
N TYR A 324 -11.99 22.92 -2.92
CA TYR A 324 -13.35 22.48 -2.61
C TYR A 324 -13.96 23.23 -1.42
N GLY A 325 -13.27 24.24 -0.88
CA GLY A 325 -13.74 25.01 0.28
C GLY A 325 -13.77 24.24 1.60
N VAL A 326 -13.09 23.09 1.66
CA VAL A 326 -13.11 22.20 2.84
C VAL A 326 -12.07 22.68 3.87
N PRO A 327 -12.47 22.96 5.13
CA PRO A 327 -11.56 23.20 6.23
C PRO A 327 -10.58 22.05 6.42
N ALA A 328 -9.29 22.36 6.52
CA ALA A 328 -8.25 21.35 6.58
C ALA A 328 -7.17 21.65 7.62
N VAL A 329 -6.52 20.60 8.13
CA VAL A 329 -5.41 20.70 9.10
C VAL A 329 -4.32 19.70 8.79
N ALA A 330 -3.05 20.12 8.89
CA ALA A 330 -1.90 19.24 8.74
C ALA A 330 -1.35 18.78 10.09
N ILE A 331 -1.29 17.46 10.29
CA ILE A 331 -0.84 16.80 11.52
C ILE A 331 0.19 15.74 11.15
N ARG A 332 1.38 15.79 11.75
CA ARG A 332 2.47 14.86 11.42
C ARG A 332 3.13 14.32 12.67
N ALA A 333 3.49 13.04 12.69
CA ALA A 333 4.37 12.51 13.74
C ALA A 333 5.82 12.46 13.26
N ILE A 334 6.74 12.90 14.11
CA ILE A 334 8.17 12.91 13.77
C ILE A 334 8.70 11.49 13.70
N SER A 335 9.20 11.05 12.53
CA SER A 335 9.83 9.73 12.35
C SER A 335 11.32 9.73 12.74
N ASP A 336 12.02 10.82 12.46
CA ASP A 336 13.47 10.93 12.57
C ASP A 336 13.91 12.35 12.95
N GLY A 337 15.04 12.44 13.66
CA GLY A 337 15.58 13.69 14.18
C GLY A 337 16.36 14.53 13.17
N VAL A 338 16.62 15.79 13.53
CA VAL A 338 17.39 16.74 12.70
C VAL A 338 18.86 16.34 12.53
N ASP A 339 19.47 15.75 13.58
CA ASP A 339 20.88 15.33 13.57
C ASP A 339 21.06 13.91 12.98
N GLU A 340 19.98 13.28 12.53
CA GLU A 340 19.99 11.91 12.03
C GLU A 340 20.02 11.86 10.50
N ASN A 341 20.96 11.09 9.96
CA ASN A 341 20.95 10.72 8.55
C ASN A 341 20.05 9.50 8.36
N LEU A 342 19.20 9.54 7.33
CA LEU A 342 18.38 8.40 6.96
C LEU A 342 19.27 7.21 6.50
N PRO A 343 18.95 5.96 6.91
CA PRO A 343 19.83 4.80 6.70
C PRO A 343 19.91 4.33 5.24
N LEU A 344 18.94 4.71 4.41
CA LEU A 344 18.81 4.32 3.01
C LEU A 344 18.52 5.55 2.15
N ASP A 345 18.85 5.45 0.87
CA ASP A 345 18.35 6.38 -0.14
C ASP A 345 16.89 6.00 -0.46
N PHE A 346 15.96 6.59 0.30
CA PHE A 346 14.54 6.31 0.17
C PHE A 346 13.97 6.75 -1.19
N ASN A 347 14.62 7.69 -1.88
CA ASN A 347 14.21 8.11 -3.22
C ASN A 347 14.34 6.97 -4.26
N ARG A 348 15.21 5.98 -3.99
CA ARG A 348 15.38 4.77 -4.83
C ARG A 348 14.54 3.58 -4.39
N THR A 349 13.86 3.67 -3.26
CA THR A 349 13.10 2.56 -2.65
C THR A 349 11.60 2.82 -2.60
N ILE A 350 11.11 3.85 -3.26
CA ILE A 350 9.68 4.11 -3.44
C ILE A 350 9.31 3.59 -4.84
N ASP A 351 8.32 2.71 -4.94
CA ASP A 351 7.82 2.21 -6.22
C ASP A 351 6.90 3.23 -6.92
N GLU A 352 6.43 2.89 -8.13
CA GLU A 352 5.53 3.74 -8.92
C GLU A 352 4.18 4.00 -8.22
N ASP A 353 3.75 3.09 -7.33
CA ASP A 353 2.54 3.20 -6.52
C ASP A 353 2.69 4.12 -5.30
N GLY A 354 3.93 4.53 -4.99
CA GLY A 354 4.27 5.32 -3.82
C GLY A 354 4.48 4.49 -2.55
N GLU A 355 4.64 3.17 -2.67
CA GLU A 355 4.87 2.25 -1.55
C GLU A 355 6.36 1.89 -1.42
N PHE A 356 6.75 1.41 -0.25
CA PHE A 356 8.14 1.03 0.01
C PHE A 356 8.52 -0.28 -0.68
N ALA A 357 9.44 -0.19 -1.63
CA ALA A 357 10.01 -1.29 -2.40
C ALA A 357 11.26 -1.88 -1.69
N TRP A 358 11.13 -3.12 -1.22
CA TRP A 358 12.21 -3.81 -0.50
C TRP A 358 13.36 -4.28 -1.39
N LEU A 359 13.14 -4.55 -2.68
CA LEU A 359 14.20 -5.05 -3.56
C LEU A 359 15.36 -4.04 -3.74
N PRO A 360 15.10 -2.74 -4.06
CA PRO A 360 16.16 -1.73 -4.10
C PRO A 360 16.76 -1.43 -2.71
N ALA A 361 16.00 -1.61 -1.63
CA ALA A 361 16.50 -1.44 -0.27
C ALA A 361 17.52 -2.53 0.10
N LEU A 362 17.24 -3.79 -0.29
CA LEU A 362 18.14 -4.92 -0.07
C LEU A 362 19.45 -4.78 -0.85
N SER A 363 19.42 -4.29 -2.09
CA SER A 363 20.66 -4.07 -2.84
C SER A 363 21.59 -3.05 -2.18
N GLN A 364 21.02 -2.02 -1.52
CA GLN A 364 21.80 -1.05 -0.77
C GLN A 364 22.41 -1.63 0.53
N LEU A 365 21.70 -2.58 1.17
CA LEU A 365 22.19 -3.27 2.36
C LEU A 365 23.35 -4.23 2.05
N VAL A 366 23.37 -4.87 0.88
CA VAL A 366 24.48 -5.75 0.45
C VAL A 366 25.79 -4.95 0.34
N SER A 367 25.73 -3.73 -0.19
CA SER A 367 26.90 -2.86 -0.33
C SER A 367 27.36 -2.19 0.96
N SER A 368 26.55 -2.25 2.03
CA SER A 368 26.90 -1.65 3.33
C SER A 368 26.17 -2.36 4.50
N PRO A 369 26.61 -3.56 4.90
CA PRO A 369 25.98 -4.34 5.96
C PRO A 369 25.96 -3.64 7.33
N SER A 370 26.91 -2.73 7.56
CA SER A 370 26.99 -1.90 8.78
C SER A 370 25.80 -0.94 8.97
N ARG A 371 24.96 -0.74 7.95
CA ARG A 371 23.74 0.08 8.04
C ARG A 371 22.54 -0.66 8.62
N LEU A 372 22.58 -1.99 8.70
CA LEU A 372 21.44 -2.81 9.14
C LEU A 372 20.94 -2.45 10.56
N PRO A 373 21.80 -2.26 11.58
CA PRO A 373 21.32 -1.87 12.91
C PRO A 373 20.60 -0.52 12.92
N ARG A 374 21.09 0.45 12.12
CA ARG A 374 20.45 1.77 11.98
C ARG A 374 19.11 1.68 11.28
N LEU A 375 18.99 0.83 10.25
CA LEU A 375 17.72 0.59 9.57
C LEU A 375 16.69 -0.05 10.50
N VAL A 376 17.10 -1.04 11.31
CA VAL A 376 16.23 -1.66 12.31
C VAL A 376 15.75 -0.61 13.32
N ARG A 377 16.66 0.19 13.86
CA ARG A 377 16.33 1.28 14.80
C ARG A 377 15.35 2.29 14.16
N PHE A 378 15.64 2.76 12.96
CA PHE A 378 14.76 3.66 12.21
C PHE A 378 13.36 3.06 12.00
N GLY A 379 13.28 1.76 11.68
CA GLY A 379 12.00 1.04 11.55
C GLY A 379 11.21 1.00 12.86
N PHE A 380 11.88 0.79 14.00
CA PHE A 380 11.25 0.86 15.33
C PHE A 380 10.75 2.27 15.66
N GLU A 381 11.56 3.31 15.42
CA GLU A 381 11.22 4.71 15.68
C GLU A 381 10.04 5.14 14.79
N THR A 382 10.10 4.87 13.48
CA THR A 382 9.00 5.10 12.53
C THR A 382 7.71 4.40 12.97
N SER A 383 7.80 3.13 13.37
CA SER A 383 6.64 2.37 13.84
C SER A 383 6.06 2.92 15.15
N LYS A 384 6.92 3.41 16.05
CA LYS A 384 6.50 4.08 17.29
C LYS A 384 5.78 5.39 16.97
N SER A 385 6.31 6.20 16.05
CA SER A 385 5.70 7.45 15.62
C SER A 385 4.33 7.23 14.97
N ALA A 386 4.19 6.23 14.11
CA ALA A 386 2.90 5.89 13.50
C ALA A 386 1.86 5.42 14.55
N ARG A 387 2.27 4.69 15.60
CA ARG A 387 1.39 4.35 16.73
C ARG A 387 0.97 5.58 17.53
N ASN A 388 1.90 6.49 17.82
CA ASN A 388 1.59 7.72 18.55
C ASN A 388 0.60 8.59 17.75
N LEU A 389 0.80 8.70 16.44
CA LEU A 389 -0.13 9.37 15.53
C LEU A 389 -1.52 8.72 15.56
N ALA A 390 -1.59 7.39 15.48
CA ALA A 390 -2.86 6.66 15.53
C ALA A 390 -3.64 6.90 16.84
N HIS A 391 -2.96 6.85 17.99
CA HIS A 391 -3.58 7.14 19.28
C HIS A 391 -4.01 8.61 19.40
N PHE A 392 -3.22 9.53 18.84
CA PHE A 392 -3.59 10.93 18.79
C PHE A 392 -4.85 11.16 17.94
N LEU A 393 -4.90 10.62 16.72
CA LEU A 393 -6.04 10.76 15.81
C LEU A 393 -7.32 10.19 16.42
N ASP A 394 -7.24 9.07 17.12
CA ASP A 394 -8.41 8.50 17.82
C ASP A 394 -8.96 9.45 18.90
N ARG A 395 -8.09 10.11 19.68
CA ARG A 395 -8.52 11.14 20.64
C ARG A 395 -9.07 12.38 19.95
N TYR A 396 -8.37 12.84 18.92
CA TYR A 396 -8.72 14.05 18.17
C TYR A 396 -10.10 13.96 17.53
N LEU A 397 -10.41 12.82 16.89
CA LEU A 397 -11.72 12.60 16.28
C LEU A 397 -12.85 12.49 17.30
N LYS A 398 -12.60 11.90 18.48
CA LYS A 398 -13.59 11.91 19.58
C LYS A 398 -13.93 13.34 19.99
N CYS A 399 -12.93 14.21 20.10
CA CYS A 399 -13.16 15.62 20.43
C CYS A 399 -13.89 16.38 19.31
N LEU A 400 -13.56 16.11 18.04
CA LEU A 400 -14.26 16.69 16.87
C LEU A 400 -15.75 16.34 16.87
N ILE A 401 -16.07 15.05 17.05
CA ILE A 401 -17.47 14.57 17.08
C ILE A 401 -18.22 15.21 18.25
N THR A 402 -17.60 15.25 19.44
CA THR A 402 -18.23 15.85 20.63
C THR A 402 -18.49 17.36 20.46
N GLN A 403 -17.60 18.09 19.78
CA GLN A 403 -17.81 19.52 19.49
C GLN A 403 -18.92 19.73 18.46
N ALA A 404 -19.00 18.91 17.43
CA ALA A 404 -20.08 18.97 16.45
C ALA A 404 -21.45 18.74 17.11
N ASP A 405 -21.55 17.74 17.99
CA ASP A 405 -22.79 17.44 18.73
C ASP A 405 -23.19 18.58 19.68
N SER A 406 -22.23 19.27 20.31
CA SER A 406 -22.54 20.38 21.22
C SER A 406 -23.01 21.64 20.49
N GLN A 407 -22.44 21.96 19.31
CA GLN A 407 -22.92 23.08 18.47
C GLN A 407 -24.30 22.83 17.84
N LEU A 408 -24.58 21.59 17.42
CA LEU A 408 -25.90 21.20 16.92
C LEU A 408 -26.98 21.34 18.01
N ASN A 409 -26.64 21.01 19.26
CA ASN A 409 -27.57 21.11 20.38
C ASN A 409 -27.78 22.56 20.87
N SER A 410 -26.78 23.43 20.81
CA SER A 410 -26.95 24.85 21.17
C SER A 410 -27.81 25.61 20.15
N GLY A 411 -27.74 25.24 18.86
CA GLY A 411 -28.54 25.86 17.80
C GLY A 411 -30.03 25.48 17.79
N ARG A 412 -30.43 24.46 18.56
CA ARG A 412 -31.85 24.04 18.70
C ARG A 412 -32.59 24.73 19.86
N VAL A 413 -31.90 25.48 20.71
CA VAL A 413 -32.48 26.13 21.90
C VAL A 413 -32.92 27.58 21.61
N GLU A 414 -32.59 28.13 20.44
CA GLU A 414 -33.10 29.42 19.97
C GLU A 414 -34.17 29.23 18.87
N VAL A 415 -35.39 28.85 19.27
CA VAL A 415 -36.61 29.06 18.46
C VAL A 415 -37.74 29.53 19.38
#